data_AF-A0A4P7LIN1-F1
#
_entry.id   AF-A0A4P7LIN1-F1
#
_cell.length_a   1.000
_cell.length_b   1.000
_cell.length_c   1.000
_cell.angle_alpha   90.00
_cell.angle_beta   90.00
_cell.angle_gamma   90.00
#
_symmetry.space_group_name_H-M   'P 1'
#
loop_
_entity.id
_entity.type
_entity.pdbx_description
1 polymer ?
#
loop_
_entity_poly.entity_id
_entity_poly.type
_entity_poly.pdbx_seq_one_letter_code
_entity_poly.pdbx_strand_id
1 'polypeptide(L)'
;MIRIGISGWRYDGWRGVFYPKGLAQRRELEFASRAVDSIEINGSHYALQTLRSYRAWYDATPDDFVFSVKGSRYLTHMLRVRDDKARPAMANFLASGVLALEEKLGPMLWQFPPSFAFDPERMERFLALLPHDTQSARELAREHDSRVKQPWCETRRRRRIRHAVEIRHDSFCTPEFPALLRRHRVALVISDAVADWPYAEDITSNFLYLRLHGSQTLYGGSYSDKALHRWAARLEKWASGHEPADAQRISPRRPRKAAHRDVYCYFDNDKKVKAPFDAQRLMRLLQNA
;
A
#
# COMPACT_ATOMS: atom_id res chain seq x y z
N MET A 1 14.24 5.42 -4.27
CA MET A 1 13.25 6.46 -4.63
C MET A 1 12.30 6.66 -3.45
N ILE A 2 11.80 7.88 -3.20
CA ILE A 2 10.75 8.13 -2.20
C ILE A 2 9.49 8.57 -2.95
N ARG A 3 8.34 7.95 -2.67
CA ARG A 3 7.03 8.28 -3.23
C ARG A 3 6.09 8.64 -2.09
N ILE A 4 5.65 9.89 -2.05
CA ILE A 4 4.69 10.38 -1.05
C ILE A 4 3.32 10.49 -1.69
N GLY A 5 2.31 10.04 -0.97
CA GLY A 5 0.97 9.90 -1.50
C GLY A 5 -0.15 9.98 -0.48
N ILE A 6 -1.36 9.76 -0.98
CA ILE A 6 -2.62 9.73 -0.22
C ILE A 6 -3.34 8.40 -0.44
N SER A 7 -4.22 8.04 0.50
CA SER A 7 -4.98 6.80 0.49
C SER A 7 -6.38 7.01 -0.09
N GLY A 8 -6.47 7.01 -1.42
CA GLY A 8 -7.71 7.35 -2.14
C GLY A 8 -7.82 8.83 -2.49
N TRP A 9 -8.83 9.16 -3.31
CA TRP A 9 -8.99 10.51 -3.89
C TRP A 9 -10.45 10.91 -4.12
N ARG A 10 -11.42 10.13 -3.61
CA ARG A 10 -12.85 10.41 -3.80
C ARG A 10 -13.51 10.62 -2.45
N TYR A 11 -13.40 11.85 -1.95
CA TYR A 11 -13.94 12.25 -0.67
C TYR A 11 -14.68 13.58 -0.81
N ASP A 12 -15.97 13.59 -0.47
CA ASP A 12 -16.82 14.77 -0.67
C ASP A 12 -16.31 16.00 0.10
N GLY A 13 -15.80 15.78 1.31
CA GLY A 13 -15.24 16.84 2.15
C GLY A 13 -14.00 17.52 1.56
N TRP A 14 -13.36 16.95 0.54
CA TRP A 14 -12.17 17.53 -0.10
C TRP A 14 -12.54 18.58 -1.15
N ARG A 15 -13.78 18.57 -1.65
CA ARG A 15 -14.25 19.51 -2.68
C ARG A 15 -14.37 20.92 -2.12
N GLY A 16 -13.75 21.89 -2.79
CA GLY A 16 -13.68 23.27 -2.32
C GLY A 16 -12.62 23.52 -1.24
N VAL A 17 -11.86 22.49 -0.83
CA VAL A 17 -10.77 22.62 0.14
C VAL A 17 -9.45 22.20 -0.51
N PHE A 18 -9.35 20.94 -0.92
CA PHE A 18 -8.21 20.42 -1.69
C PHE A 18 -8.49 20.50 -3.19
N TYR A 19 -9.69 20.09 -3.63
CA TYR A 19 -10.10 20.24 -5.01
C TYR A 19 -10.65 21.64 -5.27
N PRO A 20 -10.32 22.28 -6.41
CA PRO A 20 -10.90 23.56 -6.81
C PRO A 20 -12.43 23.51 -6.84
N LYS A 21 -13.05 24.63 -6.48
CA LYS A 21 -14.52 24.77 -6.56
C LYS A 21 -14.98 24.54 -8.01
N GLY A 22 -15.98 23.68 -8.18
CA GLY A 22 -16.53 23.34 -9.51
C GLY A 22 -15.73 22.30 -10.30
N LEU A 23 -14.65 21.72 -9.75
CA LEU A 23 -13.96 20.61 -10.40
C LEU A 23 -14.92 19.43 -10.58
N ALA A 24 -15.10 18.97 -11.83
CA ALA A 24 -15.90 17.79 -12.11
C ALA A 24 -15.28 16.55 -11.44
N GLN A 25 -16.08 15.76 -10.72
CA GLN A 25 -15.61 14.59 -9.95
C GLN A 25 -14.76 13.61 -10.78
N ARG A 26 -15.09 13.42 -12.06
CA ARG A 26 -14.32 12.55 -12.97
C ARG A 26 -12.86 12.98 -13.18
N ARG A 27 -12.53 14.26 -12.91
CA ARG A 27 -11.19 14.85 -13.00
C ARG A 27 -10.46 14.92 -11.66
N GLU A 28 -11.06 14.45 -10.56
CA GLU A 28 -10.41 14.48 -9.24
C GLU A 28 -9.10 13.68 -9.21
N LEU A 29 -9.01 12.56 -9.94
CA LEU A 29 -7.77 11.79 -10.06
C LEU A 29 -6.70 12.53 -10.87
N GLU A 30 -7.10 13.14 -11.99
CA GLU A 30 -6.22 13.96 -12.83
C GLU A 30 -5.62 15.11 -12.01
N PHE A 31 -6.43 15.76 -11.17
CA PHE A 31 -5.96 16.80 -10.26
C PHE A 31 -5.05 16.23 -9.17
N ALA A 32 -5.51 15.20 -8.43
CA ALA A 32 -4.79 14.66 -7.29
C ALA A 32 -3.42 14.08 -7.67
N SER A 33 -3.33 13.39 -8.81
CA SER A 33 -2.08 12.79 -9.31
C SER A 33 -1.02 13.81 -9.72
N ARG A 34 -1.37 15.09 -9.87
CA ARG A 34 -0.42 16.19 -10.09
C ARG A 34 0.02 16.87 -8.79
N ALA A 35 -0.65 16.56 -7.68
CA ALA A 35 -0.39 17.15 -6.37
C ALA A 35 0.46 16.26 -5.46
N VAL A 36 0.62 14.97 -5.79
CA VAL A 36 1.39 13.96 -5.06
C VAL A 36 2.11 13.02 -6.04
N ASP A 37 3.05 12.20 -5.56
CA ASP A 37 3.87 11.32 -6.42
C ASP A 37 3.26 9.93 -6.64
N SER A 38 2.31 9.55 -5.78
CA SER A 38 1.68 8.23 -5.77
C SER A 38 0.33 8.27 -5.05
N ILE A 39 -0.57 7.33 -5.37
CA ILE A 39 -1.86 7.17 -4.69
C ILE A 39 -2.07 5.68 -4.36
N GLU A 40 -2.54 5.38 -3.15
CA GLU A 40 -3.04 4.04 -2.78
C GLU A 40 -4.52 3.92 -3.20
N ILE A 41 -4.80 2.97 -4.11
CA ILE A 41 -6.15 2.65 -4.56
C ILE A 41 -6.86 1.86 -3.46
N ASN A 42 -7.84 2.52 -2.83
CA ASN A 42 -8.68 1.93 -1.78
C ASN A 42 -9.96 1.28 -2.31
N GLY A 43 -10.48 1.70 -3.46
CA GLY A 43 -11.74 1.16 -4.01
C GLY A 43 -11.70 -0.36 -4.23
N SER A 44 -10.52 -0.89 -4.61
CA SER A 44 -10.26 -2.32 -4.80
C SER A 44 -10.39 -3.15 -3.52
N HIS A 45 -10.31 -2.52 -2.35
CA HIS A 45 -10.58 -3.19 -1.08
C HIS A 45 -12.05 -3.57 -0.94
N TYR A 46 -12.96 -2.68 -1.33
CA TYR A 46 -14.40 -2.85 -1.10
C TYR A 46 -15.10 -3.62 -2.21
N ALA A 47 -14.62 -3.54 -3.44
CA ALA A 47 -15.17 -4.25 -4.58
C ALA A 47 -14.11 -4.55 -5.63
N LEU A 48 -14.31 -5.62 -6.40
CA LEU A 48 -13.54 -5.86 -7.62
C LEU A 48 -13.78 -4.68 -8.57
N GLN A 49 -12.68 -4.07 -9.02
CA GLN A 49 -12.72 -2.98 -9.98
C GLN A 49 -12.78 -3.54 -11.38
N THR A 50 -13.33 -2.78 -12.32
CA THR A 50 -13.42 -3.22 -13.70
C THR A 50 -12.14 -2.89 -14.46
N LEU A 51 -11.87 -3.63 -15.54
CA LEU A 51 -10.82 -3.27 -16.51
C LEU A 51 -10.94 -1.81 -16.98
N ARG A 52 -12.17 -1.34 -17.21
CA ARG A 52 -12.44 0.04 -17.60
C ARG A 52 -11.98 1.04 -16.53
N SER A 53 -12.21 0.75 -15.25
CA SER A 53 -11.74 1.59 -14.15
C SER A 53 -10.23 1.69 -14.12
N TYR A 54 -9.52 0.54 -14.18
CA TYR A 54 -8.05 0.53 -14.15
C TYR A 54 -7.43 1.27 -15.34
N ARG A 55 -7.97 1.09 -16.56
CA ARG A 55 -7.52 1.84 -17.74
C ARG A 55 -7.77 3.34 -17.60
N ALA A 56 -8.96 3.72 -17.13
CA ALA A 56 -9.26 5.14 -16.90
C ALA A 56 -8.32 5.77 -15.85
N TRP A 57 -7.91 5.03 -14.82
CA TRP A 57 -6.94 5.52 -13.84
C TRP A 57 -5.52 5.60 -14.40
N TYR A 58 -5.13 4.63 -15.22
CA TYR A 58 -3.87 4.67 -15.95
C TYR A 58 -3.79 5.91 -16.85
N ASP A 59 -4.83 6.17 -17.66
CA ASP A 59 -4.87 7.27 -18.63
C ASP A 59 -4.96 8.65 -17.97
N ALA A 60 -5.57 8.75 -16.79
CA ALA A 60 -5.80 10.03 -16.11
C ALA A 60 -4.59 10.55 -15.30
N THR A 61 -3.47 9.82 -15.26
CA THR A 61 -2.30 10.15 -14.41
C THR A 61 -1.03 10.32 -15.24
N PRO A 62 -0.01 11.06 -14.74
CA PRO A 62 1.29 11.20 -15.42
C PRO A 62 1.95 9.86 -15.76
N ASP A 63 2.82 9.84 -16.78
CA ASP A 63 3.45 8.60 -17.28
C ASP A 63 4.30 7.89 -16.23
N ASP A 64 4.99 8.65 -15.38
CA ASP A 64 5.85 8.16 -14.31
C ASP A 64 5.11 7.97 -12.97
N PHE A 65 3.79 8.12 -12.96
CA PHE A 65 2.96 7.96 -11.77
C PHE A 65 2.82 6.49 -11.39
N VAL A 66 2.82 6.21 -10.08
CA VAL A 66 2.69 4.84 -9.56
C VAL A 66 1.54 4.76 -8.58
N PHE A 67 0.70 3.74 -8.72
CA PHE A 67 -0.34 3.40 -7.76
C PHE A 67 0.12 2.30 -6.82
N SER A 68 -0.21 2.41 -5.54
CA SER A 68 -0.34 1.21 -4.70
C SER A 68 -1.76 0.66 -4.84
N VAL A 69 -1.95 -0.65 -4.76
CA VAL A 69 -3.28 -1.27 -4.86
C VAL A 69 -3.61 -2.01 -3.58
N LYS A 70 -4.66 -1.59 -2.88
CA LYS A 70 -5.14 -2.29 -1.68
C LYS A 70 -5.88 -3.56 -2.08
N GLY A 71 -5.46 -4.68 -1.52
CA GLY A 71 -6.04 -5.99 -1.73
C GLY A 71 -7.48 -6.09 -1.24
N SER A 72 -8.21 -7.05 -1.80
CA SER A 72 -9.64 -7.23 -1.52
C SER A 72 -9.92 -7.53 -0.04
N ARG A 73 -10.88 -6.82 0.55
CA ARG A 73 -11.46 -7.10 1.86
C ARG A 73 -12.03 -8.50 1.94
N TYR A 74 -12.56 -9.01 0.82
CA TYR A 74 -13.09 -10.37 0.75
C TYR A 74 -12.00 -11.39 1.11
N LEU A 75 -10.78 -11.19 0.63
CA LEU A 75 -9.65 -12.09 0.89
C LEU A 75 -9.12 -11.96 2.33
N THR A 76 -8.79 -10.74 2.76
CA THR A 76 -8.09 -10.48 4.03
C THR A 76 -8.99 -10.49 5.26
N HIS A 77 -10.25 -10.04 5.12
CA HIS A 77 -11.16 -9.87 6.27
C HIS A 77 -12.26 -10.94 6.32
N MET A 78 -12.87 -11.29 5.18
CA MET A 78 -14.02 -12.21 5.16
C MET A 78 -13.58 -13.67 5.05
N LEU A 79 -12.74 -13.98 4.07
CA LEU A 79 -12.14 -15.30 3.94
C LEU A 79 -11.03 -15.53 4.96
N ARG A 80 -10.39 -14.45 5.43
CA ARG A 80 -9.25 -14.51 6.37
C ARG A 80 -8.18 -15.46 5.83
N VAL A 81 -7.91 -15.35 4.53
CA VAL A 81 -6.94 -16.14 3.77
C VAL A 81 -7.03 -17.67 4.00
N ARG A 82 -8.25 -18.19 4.23
CA ARG A 82 -8.49 -19.65 4.30
C ARG A 82 -8.12 -20.33 2.98
N ASP A 83 -7.37 -21.43 3.08
CA ASP A 83 -6.61 -22.02 1.97
C ASP A 83 -7.47 -22.40 0.75
N ASP A 84 -8.60 -23.07 0.98
CA ASP A 84 -9.53 -23.56 -0.05
C ASP A 84 -10.16 -22.42 -0.88
N LYS A 85 -10.20 -21.20 -0.33
CA LYS A 85 -10.88 -20.04 -0.94
C LYS A 85 -9.93 -18.91 -1.30
N ALA A 86 -8.73 -18.86 -0.71
CA ALA A 86 -7.78 -17.78 -0.92
C ALA A 86 -7.30 -17.72 -2.37
N ARG A 87 -7.00 -18.88 -2.97
CA ARG A 87 -6.48 -18.97 -4.34
C ARG A 87 -7.49 -18.50 -5.40
N PRO A 88 -8.75 -19.00 -5.44
CA PRO A 88 -9.77 -18.47 -6.34
C PRO A 88 -10.05 -16.97 -6.12
N ALA A 89 -10.08 -16.52 -4.86
CA ALA A 89 -10.30 -15.10 -4.55
C ALA A 89 -9.14 -14.20 -5.03
N MET A 90 -7.89 -14.67 -4.92
CA MET A 90 -6.73 -13.97 -5.48
C MET A 90 -6.76 -13.95 -7.01
N ALA A 91 -7.07 -15.09 -7.64
CA ALA A 91 -7.22 -15.19 -9.09
C ALA A 91 -8.27 -14.19 -9.60
N ASN A 92 -9.44 -14.15 -8.96
CA ASN A 92 -10.50 -13.19 -9.28
C ASN A 92 -10.06 -11.73 -9.10
N PHE A 93 -9.31 -11.44 -8.03
CA PHE A 93 -8.78 -10.10 -7.78
C PHE A 93 -7.83 -9.65 -8.89
N LEU A 94 -6.88 -10.49 -9.28
CA LEU A 94 -5.93 -10.19 -10.34
C LEU A 94 -6.62 -10.07 -11.71
N ALA A 95 -7.53 -11.00 -12.02
CA ALA A 95 -8.31 -11.03 -13.26
C ALA A 95 -9.28 -9.86 -13.40
N SER A 96 -9.59 -9.13 -12.32
CA SER A 96 -10.47 -7.95 -12.37
C SER A 96 -9.90 -6.80 -13.24
N GLY A 97 -8.59 -6.84 -13.51
CA GLY A 97 -7.91 -5.89 -14.40
C GLY A 97 -6.75 -5.13 -13.77
N VAL A 98 -6.28 -5.55 -12.59
CA VAL A 98 -5.16 -4.89 -11.88
C VAL A 98 -3.93 -4.75 -12.77
N LEU A 99 -3.64 -5.76 -13.60
CA LEU A 99 -2.50 -5.77 -14.52
C LEU A 99 -2.58 -4.72 -15.63
N ALA A 100 -3.75 -4.12 -15.89
CA ALA A 100 -3.90 -3.03 -16.85
C ALA A 100 -3.26 -1.71 -16.40
N LEU A 101 -2.80 -1.63 -15.13
CA LEU A 101 -1.98 -0.51 -14.64
C LEU A 101 -0.52 -0.58 -15.14
N GLU A 102 -0.05 -1.73 -15.64
CA GLU A 102 1.25 -1.91 -16.30
C GLU A 102 2.43 -1.30 -15.51
N GLU A 103 3.19 -0.34 -16.05
CA GLU A 103 4.28 0.36 -15.33
C GLU A 103 3.82 1.16 -14.12
N LYS A 104 2.55 1.59 -14.10
CA LYS A 104 1.97 2.34 -12.99
C LYS A 104 1.49 1.42 -11.87
N LEU A 105 1.60 0.09 -12.03
CA LEU A 105 1.36 -0.88 -10.96
C LEU A 105 2.55 -0.90 -9.98
N GLY A 106 2.37 -0.25 -8.84
CA GLY A 106 3.28 -0.28 -7.71
C GLY A 106 3.04 -1.45 -6.75
N PRO A 107 3.39 -1.28 -5.46
CA PRO A 107 3.16 -2.32 -4.46
C PRO A 107 1.67 -2.64 -4.25
N MET A 108 1.37 -3.87 -3.88
CA MET A 108 0.05 -4.28 -3.41
C MET A 108 0.04 -4.34 -1.88
N LEU A 109 -0.95 -3.68 -1.27
CA LEU A 109 -1.15 -3.65 0.18
C LEU A 109 -2.14 -4.73 0.63
N TRP A 110 -1.74 -5.57 1.58
CA TRP A 110 -2.58 -6.58 2.23
C TRP A 110 -2.75 -6.26 3.71
N GLN A 111 -3.84 -5.56 4.04
CA GLN A 111 -4.16 -5.19 5.42
C GLN A 111 -5.10 -6.21 6.07
N PHE A 112 -4.74 -6.69 7.27
CA PHE A 112 -5.52 -7.65 8.06
C PHE A 112 -6.24 -6.97 9.24
N PRO A 113 -7.48 -7.37 9.58
CA PRO A 113 -8.23 -6.75 10.67
C PRO A 113 -7.60 -7.03 12.04
N PRO A 114 -7.89 -6.22 13.07
CA PRO A 114 -7.38 -6.44 14.42
C PRO A 114 -7.84 -7.77 15.03
N SER A 115 -8.95 -8.35 14.54
CA SER A 115 -9.41 -9.67 14.96
C SER A 115 -8.68 -10.84 14.28
N PHE A 116 -7.68 -10.58 13.43
CA PHE A 116 -6.87 -11.61 12.77
C PHE A 116 -5.60 -11.85 13.58
N ALA A 117 -5.54 -12.96 14.30
CA ALA A 117 -4.35 -13.36 15.03
C ALA A 117 -3.31 -14.04 14.12
N PHE A 118 -2.04 -13.87 14.46
CA PHE A 118 -0.93 -14.51 13.77
C PHE A 118 -0.99 -16.03 13.92
N ASP A 119 -0.76 -16.70 12.81
CA ASP A 119 -0.66 -18.14 12.67
C ASP A 119 0.41 -18.34 11.57
N PRO A 120 1.59 -18.86 11.93
CA PRO A 120 2.72 -18.91 11.01
C PRO A 120 2.42 -19.69 9.73
N GLU A 121 1.71 -20.80 9.83
CA GLU A 121 1.43 -21.66 8.68
C GLU A 121 0.40 -21.02 7.75
N ARG A 122 -0.69 -20.46 8.30
CA ARG A 122 -1.68 -19.72 7.51
C ARG A 122 -1.06 -18.51 6.81
N MET A 123 -0.17 -17.79 7.50
CA MET A 123 0.53 -16.64 6.90
C MET A 123 1.54 -17.09 5.84
N GLU A 124 2.30 -18.16 6.06
CA GLU A 124 3.21 -18.74 5.06
C GLU A 124 2.47 -19.14 3.79
N ARG A 125 1.33 -19.83 3.90
CA ARG A 125 0.51 -20.23 2.75
C ARG A 125 -0.01 -19.02 1.97
N PHE A 126 -0.46 -17.98 2.67
CA PHE A 126 -0.87 -16.74 2.02
C PHE A 126 0.30 -16.06 1.29
N LEU A 127 1.46 -15.95 1.92
CA LEU A 127 2.63 -15.31 1.33
C LEU A 127 3.16 -16.08 0.11
N ALA A 128 3.17 -17.41 0.18
CA ALA A 128 3.56 -18.28 -0.93
C ALA A 128 2.60 -18.19 -2.14
N LEU A 129 1.35 -17.77 -1.94
CA LEU A 129 0.38 -17.52 -3.00
C LEU A 129 0.64 -16.22 -3.77
N LEU A 130 1.40 -15.27 -3.21
CA LEU A 130 1.59 -13.95 -3.79
C LEU A 130 2.48 -13.99 -5.04
N PRO A 131 1.99 -13.50 -6.20
CA PRO A 131 2.80 -13.49 -7.43
C PRO A 131 3.85 -12.38 -7.39
N HIS A 132 5.13 -12.71 -7.56
CA HIS A 132 6.22 -11.74 -7.50
C HIS A 132 6.54 -11.04 -8.83
N ASP A 133 5.84 -11.39 -9.90
CA ASP A 133 5.91 -10.70 -11.19
C ASP A 133 4.60 -10.77 -11.97
N THR A 134 4.49 -9.95 -13.01
CA THR A 134 3.28 -9.88 -13.84
C THR A 134 3.01 -11.17 -14.62
N GLN A 135 4.03 -12.01 -14.84
CA GLN A 135 3.84 -13.31 -15.50
C GLN A 135 3.13 -14.30 -14.57
N SER A 136 3.65 -14.51 -13.36
CA SER A 136 3.03 -15.36 -12.34
C SER A 136 1.66 -14.83 -11.92
N ALA A 137 1.47 -13.51 -11.86
CA ALA A 137 0.17 -12.91 -11.61
C ALA A 137 -0.84 -13.20 -12.72
N ARG A 138 -0.40 -13.16 -13.99
CA ARG A 138 -1.24 -13.56 -15.12
C ARG A 138 -1.63 -15.03 -15.05
N GLU A 139 -0.68 -15.91 -14.75
CA GLU A 139 -0.93 -17.34 -14.63
C GLU A 139 -1.98 -17.61 -13.55
N LEU A 140 -1.84 -16.97 -12.38
CA LEU A 140 -2.85 -17.04 -11.32
C LEU A 140 -4.19 -16.41 -11.72
N ALA A 141 -4.20 -15.27 -12.42
CA ALA A 141 -5.42 -14.63 -12.89
C ALA A 141 -6.23 -15.50 -13.87
N ARG A 142 -5.57 -16.35 -14.67
CA ARG A 142 -6.23 -17.28 -15.60
C ARG A 142 -7.08 -18.33 -14.90
N GLU A 143 -6.87 -18.52 -13.60
CA GLU A 143 -7.65 -19.44 -12.76
C GLU A 143 -8.90 -18.78 -12.14
N HIS A 144 -9.29 -17.58 -12.59
CA HIS A 144 -10.49 -16.92 -12.12
C HIS A 144 -11.74 -17.78 -12.36
N ASP A 145 -12.75 -17.56 -11.53
CA ASP A 145 -14.05 -18.21 -11.65
C ASP A 145 -15.09 -17.28 -12.32
N SER A 146 -16.32 -17.78 -12.43
CA SER A 146 -17.44 -17.10 -13.08
C SER A 146 -17.88 -15.77 -12.43
N ARG A 147 -17.33 -15.41 -11.26
CA ARG A 147 -17.57 -14.10 -10.62
C ARG A 147 -16.95 -12.96 -11.40
N VAL A 148 -15.88 -13.19 -12.17
CA VAL A 148 -15.25 -12.18 -13.02
C VAL A 148 -15.80 -12.27 -14.43
N LYS A 149 -16.83 -11.46 -14.74
CA LYS A 149 -17.51 -11.52 -16.05
C LYS A 149 -16.68 -11.02 -17.23
N GLN A 150 -15.73 -10.12 -16.99
CA GLN A 150 -14.86 -9.55 -18.00
C GLN A 150 -13.41 -9.64 -17.51
N PRO A 151 -12.80 -10.84 -17.54
CA PRO A 151 -11.48 -11.05 -17.01
C PRO A 151 -10.42 -10.37 -17.89
N TRP A 152 -9.37 -9.87 -17.26
CA TRP A 152 -8.18 -9.38 -17.91
C TRP A 152 -6.94 -9.99 -17.25
N CYS A 153 -6.26 -10.84 -18.02
CA CYS A 153 -5.07 -11.56 -17.57
C CYS A 153 -3.84 -11.20 -18.40
N GLU A 154 -3.85 -10.09 -19.13
CA GLU A 154 -2.73 -9.72 -20.02
C GLU A 154 -1.86 -8.61 -19.42
N THR A 155 -0.59 -8.60 -19.83
CA THR A 155 0.39 -7.57 -19.49
C THR A 155 1.35 -7.39 -20.67
N ARG A 156 1.79 -6.17 -20.92
CA ARG A 156 2.70 -5.88 -22.05
C ARG A 156 4.11 -6.36 -21.81
N ARG A 157 4.59 -6.35 -20.56
CA ARG A 157 5.97 -6.68 -20.19
C ARG A 157 6.01 -7.41 -18.86
N ARG A 158 6.99 -8.30 -18.69
CA ARG A 158 7.29 -8.87 -17.37
C ARG A 158 7.83 -7.77 -16.45
N ARG A 159 7.14 -7.52 -15.34
CA ARG A 159 7.53 -6.55 -14.32
C ARG A 159 7.44 -7.20 -12.96
N ARG A 160 8.27 -6.76 -12.02
CA ARG A 160 8.21 -7.23 -10.63
C ARG A 160 6.95 -6.69 -9.95
N ILE A 161 6.28 -7.54 -9.19
CA ILE A 161 5.21 -7.14 -8.28
C ILE A 161 5.75 -7.18 -6.85
N ARG A 162 5.42 -6.14 -6.09
CA ARG A 162 5.83 -5.97 -4.70
C ARG A 162 4.61 -6.07 -3.81
N HIS A 163 4.77 -6.63 -2.61
CA HIS A 163 3.69 -6.79 -1.65
C HIS A 163 4.09 -6.22 -0.30
N ALA A 164 3.13 -5.61 0.38
CA ALA A 164 3.26 -5.14 1.74
C ALA A 164 2.12 -5.70 2.60
N VAL A 165 2.40 -6.11 3.84
CA VAL A 165 1.43 -6.63 4.80
C VAL A 165 1.29 -5.67 5.97
N GLU A 166 0.06 -5.26 6.25
CA GLU A 166 -0.30 -4.44 7.42
C GLU A 166 -1.02 -5.29 8.46
N ILE A 167 -0.48 -5.28 9.68
CA ILE A 167 -0.98 -6.01 10.84
C ILE A 167 -1.63 -5.06 11.83
N ARG A 168 -2.59 -5.57 12.61
CA ARG A 168 -3.33 -4.79 13.62
C ARG A 168 -3.55 -5.56 14.92
N HIS A 169 -2.80 -6.65 15.13
CA HIS A 169 -2.93 -7.53 16.29
C HIS A 169 -1.54 -7.90 16.83
N ASP A 170 -1.36 -7.82 18.15
CA ASP A 170 -0.05 -8.03 18.80
C ASP A 170 0.50 -9.45 18.70
N SER A 171 -0.30 -10.44 18.32
CA SER A 171 0.18 -11.82 18.12
C SER A 171 1.21 -11.92 16.98
N PHE A 172 1.28 -10.90 16.11
CA PHE A 172 2.31 -10.78 15.08
C PHE A 172 3.66 -10.25 15.61
N CYS A 173 3.73 -9.72 16.83
CA CYS A 173 4.94 -9.17 17.44
C CYS A 173 5.89 -10.27 17.95
N THR A 174 6.19 -11.23 17.07
CA THR A 174 7.14 -12.32 17.32
C THR A 174 8.26 -12.28 16.29
N PRO A 175 9.50 -12.68 16.63
CA PRO A 175 10.62 -12.69 15.68
C PRO A 175 10.38 -13.53 14.42
N GLU A 176 9.47 -14.51 14.49
CA GLU A 176 9.10 -15.39 13.39
C GLU A 176 8.41 -14.63 12.25
N PHE A 177 7.52 -13.68 12.55
CA PHE A 177 6.75 -12.98 11.52
C PHE A 177 7.62 -12.10 10.60
N PRO A 178 8.53 -11.23 11.08
CA PRO A 178 9.46 -10.53 10.20
C PRO A 178 10.40 -11.47 9.44
N ALA A 179 10.77 -12.62 10.02
CA ALA A 179 11.58 -13.63 9.32
C ALA A 179 10.80 -14.23 8.13
N LEU A 180 9.52 -14.54 8.36
CA LEU A 180 8.59 -15.04 7.36
C LEU A 180 8.44 -14.05 6.19
N LEU A 181 8.18 -12.77 6.48
CA LEU A 181 8.10 -11.73 5.45
C LEU A 181 9.41 -11.60 4.63
N ARG A 182 10.58 -11.71 5.28
CA ARG A 182 11.88 -11.68 4.60
C ARG A 182 12.09 -12.85 3.64
N ARG A 183 11.65 -14.06 3.99
CA ARG A 183 11.72 -15.24 3.09
C ARG A 183 10.94 -14.99 1.80
N HIS A 184 9.76 -14.39 1.91
CA HIS A 184 8.86 -14.09 0.80
C HIS A 184 9.11 -12.71 0.16
N ARG A 185 10.11 -11.95 0.60
CA ARG A 185 10.44 -10.61 0.08
C ARG A 185 9.24 -9.64 0.14
N VAL A 186 8.41 -9.77 1.17
CA VAL A 186 7.23 -8.93 1.43
C VAL A 186 7.59 -7.87 2.47
N ALA A 187 7.14 -6.64 2.26
CA ALA A 187 7.36 -5.55 3.20
C ALA A 187 6.38 -5.63 4.38
N LEU A 188 6.86 -5.36 5.58
CA LEU A 188 6.04 -4.98 6.71
C LEU A 188 5.61 -3.54 6.49
N VAL A 189 4.32 -3.26 6.65
CA VAL A 189 3.82 -1.89 6.65
C VAL A 189 4.14 -1.25 7.99
N ILE A 190 4.80 -0.10 7.96
CA ILE A 190 4.96 0.76 9.13
C ILE A 190 3.68 1.59 9.25
N SER A 191 2.81 1.18 10.17
CA SER A 191 1.54 1.85 10.43
C SER A 191 1.65 2.77 11.62
N ASP A 192 1.63 4.08 11.36
CA ASP A 192 1.55 5.10 12.39
C ASP A 192 0.08 5.44 12.65
N ALA A 193 -0.44 5.05 13.81
CA ALA A 193 -1.83 5.26 14.19
C ALA A 193 -1.94 5.59 15.69
N VAL A 194 -2.95 6.38 16.05
CA VAL A 194 -3.36 6.55 17.46
C VAL A 194 -4.17 5.39 18.02
N ALA A 195 -4.55 4.44 17.15
CA ALA A 195 -5.19 3.20 17.60
C ALA A 195 -4.15 2.29 18.24
N ASP A 196 -4.60 1.43 19.16
CA ASP A 196 -3.77 0.43 19.82
C ASP A 196 -3.45 -0.74 18.85
N TRP A 197 -2.65 -0.43 17.84
CA TRP A 197 -2.14 -1.38 16.85
C TRP A 197 -0.63 -1.53 17.06
N PRO A 198 -0.08 -2.72 16.81
CA PRO A 198 1.35 -2.93 16.92
C PRO A 198 2.12 -2.01 15.97
N TYR A 199 3.16 -1.38 16.49
CA TYR A 199 4.09 -0.55 15.74
C TYR A 199 5.44 -1.23 15.62
N ALA A 200 5.97 -1.34 14.41
CA ALA A 200 7.30 -1.85 14.14
C ALA A 200 7.85 -1.31 12.83
N GLU A 201 9.17 -1.18 12.77
CA GLU A 201 9.95 -0.61 11.67
C GLU A 201 10.89 -1.65 11.06
N ASP A 202 10.59 -2.94 11.24
CA ASP A 202 11.36 -4.04 10.66
C ASP A 202 11.45 -3.92 9.13
N ILE A 203 12.67 -3.73 8.64
CA ILE A 203 12.95 -3.84 7.21
C ILE A 203 12.94 -5.32 6.82
N THR A 204 11.91 -5.71 6.07
CA THR A 204 11.61 -7.09 5.67
C THR A 204 11.70 -7.32 4.17
N SER A 205 11.86 -6.26 3.37
CA SER A 205 12.04 -6.36 1.93
C SER A 205 13.08 -5.34 1.42
N ASN A 206 13.24 -5.23 0.10
CA ASN A 206 14.09 -4.19 -0.50
C ASN A 206 13.38 -2.84 -0.72
N PHE A 207 12.16 -2.70 -0.22
CA PHE A 207 11.42 -1.45 -0.16
C PHE A 207 10.68 -1.33 1.18
N LEU A 208 10.24 -0.12 1.51
CA LEU A 208 9.41 0.17 2.67
C LEU A 208 8.05 0.68 2.23
N TYR A 209 7.04 0.38 3.06
CA TYR A 209 5.68 0.83 2.88
C TYR A 209 5.20 1.42 4.20
N LEU A 210 4.74 2.66 4.18
CA LEU A 210 4.26 3.38 5.35
C LEU A 210 2.82 3.82 5.13
N ARG A 211 2.03 3.74 6.20
CA ARG A 211 0.71 4.35 6.27
C ARG A 211 0.62 5.23 7.51
N LEU A 212 0.36 6.51 7.28
CA LEU A 212 0.24 7.53 8.32
C LEU A 212 -1.25 7.82 8.55
N HIS A 213 -1.83 7.16 9.56
CA HIS A 213 -3.27 7.12 9.82
C HIS A 213 -3.80 8.30 10.64
N GLY A 214 -2.96 9.30 10.95
CA GLY A 214 -3.36 10.49 11.69
C GLY A 214 -2.86 10.53 13.13
N SER A 215 -2.76 11.75 13.64
CA SER A 215 -2.01 12.09 14.85
C SER A 215 -2.88 12.39 16.08
N GLN A 216 -4.18 12.64 15.89
CA GLN A 216 -5.11 13.04 16.96
C GLN A 216 -6.26 12.06 17.15
N THR A 217 -6.78 11.52 16.05
CA THR A 217 -7.83 10.50 16.03
C THR A 217 -7.53 9.54 14.89
N LEU A 218 -8.07 8.33 14.93
CA LEU A 218 -7.88 7.41 13.82
C LEU A 218 -8.50 8.00 12.53
N TYR A 219 -7.65 8.15 11.52
CA TYR A 219 -7.88 8.81 10.24
C TYR A 219 -8.09 10.33 10.32
N GLY A 220 -7.69 11.00 11.41
CA GLY A 220 -7.89 12.44 11.59
C GLY A 220 -6.77 13.16 12.34
N GLY A 221 -6.77 14.48 12.19
CA GLY A 221 -5.70 15.35 12.69
C GLY A 221 -4.65 15.63 11.62
N SER A 222 -3.99 16.79 11.72
CA SER A 222 -2.85 17.12 10.88
C SER A 222 -1.57 16.78 11.62
N TYR A 223 -0.59 16.24 10.90
CA TYR A 223 0.74 16.02 11.46
C TYR A 223 1.42 17.35 11.77
N SER A 224 1.98 17.49 12.97
CA SER A 224 2.76 18.67 13.34
C SER A 224 4.04 18.75 12.51
N ASP A 225 4.63 19.95 12.37
CA ASP A 225 5.91 20.10 11.66
C ASP A 225 6.99 19.21 12.26
N LYS A 226 7.08 19.14 13.60
CA LYS A 226 8.02 18.25 14.29
C LYS A 226 7.84 16.78 13.89
N ALA A 227 6.59 16.32 13.77
CA ALA A 227 6.30 14.96 13.34
C ALA A 227 6.69 14.72 11.87
N LEU A 228 6.38 15.67 10.98
CA LEU A 228 6.76 15.57 9.57
C LEU A 228 8.28 15.61 9.34
N HIS A 229 9.03 16.44 10.08
CA HIS A 229 10.50 16.44 10.04
C HIS A 229 11.07 15.11 10.53
N ARG A 230 10.51 14.54 11.60
CA ARG A 230 10.89 13.20 12.07
C ARG A 230 10.66 12.15 10.98
N TRP A 231 9.52 12.20 10.30
CA TRP A 231 9.24 11.28 9.20
C TRP A 231 10.19 11.49 8.01
N ALA A 232 10.41 12.73 7.56
CA ALA A 232 11.34 13.06 6.49
C ALA A 232 12.73 12.44 6.72
N ALA A 233 13.32 12.68 7.90
CA ALA A 233 14.62 12.14 8.27
C ALA A 233 14.66 10.60 8.28
N ARG A 234 13.56 9.94 8.68
CA ARG A 234 13.46 8.47 8.62
C ARG A 234 13.36 7.97 7.18
N LEU A 235 12.55 8.61 6.33
CA LEU A 235 12.40 8.24 4.92
C LEU A 235 13.74 8.36 4.17
N GLU A 236 14.51 9.42 4.41
CA GLU A 236 15.85 9.61 3.83
C GLU A 236 16.85 8.55 4.30
N LYS A 237 16.88 8.25 5.60
CA LYS A 237 17.73 7.17 6.13
C LYS A 237 17.39 5.83 5.48
N TRP A 238 16.11 5.49 5.38
CA TRP A 238 15.70 4.25 4.73
C TRP A 238 16.02 4.23 3.24
N ALA A 239 15.76 5.33 2.54
CA ALA A 239 16.03 5.47 1.11
C ALA A 239 17.52 5.32 0.78
N SER A 240 18.40 5.82 1.65
CA SER A 240 19.87 5.67 1.55
C SER A 240 20.40 4.32 2.04
N GLY A 241 19.52 3.35 2.34
CA GLY A 241 19.95 2.01 2.73
C GLY A 241 20.23 1.82 4.23
N HIS A 242 20.06 2.85 5.04
CA HIS A 242 20.29 2.83 6.48
C HIS A 242 19.00 2.60 7.28
N GLU A 243 19.15 2.51 8.60
CA GLU A 243 18.05 2.40 9.57
C GLU A 243 18.18 3.55 10.58
N PRO A 244 17.07 4.17 11.02
CA PRO A 244 17.08 5.11 12.15
C PRO A 244 17.69 4.49 13.41
N ALA A 245 18.40 5.28 14.21
CA ALA A 245 19.05 4.78 15.42
C ALA A 245 18.04 4.34 16.48
N ASP A 246 16.88 4.98 16.49
CA ASP A 246 15.72 4.71 17.34
C ASP A 246 14.66 3.86 16.61
N ALA A 247 15.09 2.99 15.68
CA ALA A 247 14.17 2.09 14.99
C ALA A 247 13.61 1.04 15.95
N GLN A 248 12.27 0.95 16.02
CA GLN A 248 11.59 -0.05 16.85
C GLN A 248 11.42 -1.34 16.04
N ARG A 249 11.97 -2.46 16.52
CA ARG A 249 11.94 -3.75 15.80
C ARG A 249 11.34 -4.84 16.67
N ILE A 250 10.50 -5.67 16.07
CA ILE A 250 10.09 -6.98 16.55
C ILE A 250 11.27 -7.95 16.45
N SER A 251 12.00 -7.91 15.33
CA SER A 251 13.10 -8.86 15.10
C SER A 251 14.40 -8.41 15.79
N PRO A 252 15.10 -9.31 16.49
CA PRO A 252 16.44 -9.00 17.00
C PRO A 252 17.48 -8.90 15.87
N ARG A 253 17.19 -9.47 14.69
CA ARG A 253 18.10 -9.48 13.55
C ARG A 253 18.07 -8.14 12.81
N ARG A 254 19.25 -7.65 12.47
CA ARG A 254 19.40 -6.46 11.61
C ARG A 254 19.04 -6.81 10.16
N PRO A 255 18.51 -5.87 9.38
CA PRO A 255 18.22 -6.09 7.97
C PRO A 255 19.50 -6.24 7.16
N ARG A 256 19.38 -6.86 5.97
CA ARG A 256 20.48 -6.92 5.01
C ARG A 256 20.87 -5.52 4.58
N LYS A 257 22.18 -5.28 4.44
CA LYS A 257 22.71 -4.05 3.86
C LYS A 257 22.15 -3.87 2.45
N ALA A 258 21.80 -2.64 2.11
CA ALA A 258 21.39 -2.22 0.78
C ALA A 258 22.00 -0.84 0.52
N ALA A 259 22.37 -0.54 -0.72
CA ALA A 259 22.85 0.80 -1.09
C ALA A 259 21.69 1.82 -1.13
N HIS A 260 20.50 1.34 -1.51
CA HIS A 260 19.29 2.16 -1.56
C HIS A 260 18.06 1.29 -1.32
N ARG A 261 16.95 1.92 -0.92
CA ARG A 261 15.63 1.30 -0.88
C ARG A 261 14.58 2.24 -1.48
N ASP A 262 13.54 1.66 -2.06
CA ASP A 262 12.35 2.41 -2.38
C ASP A 262 11.49 2.60 -1.13
N VAL A 263 10.88 3.76 -0.99
CA VAL A 263 10.03 4.10 0.15
C VAL A 263 8.70 4.63 -0.38
N TYR A 264 7.62 3.97 -0.01
CA TYR A 264 6.25 4.39 -0.31
C TYR A 264 5.59 4.85 0.98
N CYS A 265 5.09 6.09 1.03
CA CYS A 265 4.46 6.65 2.22
C CYS A 265 3.11 7.25 1.86
N TYR A 266 2.04 6.70 2.45
CA TYR A 266 0.67 7.13 2.19
C TYR A 266 0.05 7.74 3.44
N PHE A 267 -0.47 8.95 3.30
CA PHE A 267 -1.33 9.56 4.31
C PHE A 267 -2.74 8.99 4.19
N ASP A 268 -3.31 8.56 5.32
CA ASP A 268 -4.66 7.97 5.45
C ASP A 268 -5.50 8.77 6.47
N ASN A 269 -5.01 9.95 6.88
CA ASN A 269 -5.73 10.90 7.74
C ASN A 269 -6.75 11.75 6.95
N ASP A 270 -7.60 11.05 6.21
CA ASP A 270 -8.51 11.64 5.22
C ASP A 270 -9.71 12.36 5.86
N LYS A 271 -10.02 12.07 7.15
CA LYS A 271 -11.07 12.81 7.87
C LYS A 271 -10.64 14.26 7.99
N LYS A 272 -11.49 15.16 7.46
CA LYS A 272 -11.26 16.61 7.41
C LYS A 272 -10.10 17.05 6.49
N VAL A 273 -9.83 16.30 5.41
CA VAL A 273 -8.98 16.73 4.27
C VAL A 273 -7.49 16.89 4.60
N LYS A 274 -6.97 16.33 5.70
CA LYS A 274 -5.59 16.63 6.12
C LYS A 274 -4.52 15.89 5.31
N ALA A 275 -4.80 14.68 4.87
CA ALA A 275 -3.89 13.85 4.10
C ALA A 275 -3.20 14.53 2.91
N PRO A 276 -3.91 15.17 1.94
CA PRO A 276 -3.25 15.80 0.80
C PRO A 276 -2.31 16.94 1.20
N PHE A 277 -2.65 17.73 2.22
CA PHE A 277 -1.81 18.83 2.68
C PHE A 277 -0.58 18.34 3.46
N ASP A 278 -0.73 17.32 4.30
CA ASP A 278 0.40 16.72 5.02
C ASP A 278 1.35 16.00 4.06
N ALA A 279 0.82 15.32 3.03
CA ALA A 279 1.61 14.75 1.93
C ALA A 279 2.44 15.83 1.22
N GLN A 280 1.82 16.93 0.80
CA GLN A 280 2.52 18.04 0.15
C GLN A 280 3.56 18.71 1.05
N ARG A 281 3.28 18.85 2.36
CA ARG A 281 4.25 19.38 3.33
C ARG A 281 5.45 18.46 3.45
N LEU A 282 5.24 17.14 3.55
CA LEU A 282 6.34 16.17 3.61
C LEU A 282 7.16 16.14 2.32
N MET A 283 6.51 16.22 1.15
CA MET A 283 7.20 16.32 -0.14
C MET A 283 8.11 17.55 -0.21
N ARG A 284 7.62 18.72 0.23
CA ARG A 284 8.45 19.94 0.28
C ARG A 284 9.65 19.81 1.21
N LEU A 285 9.51 19.13 2.35
CA LEU A 285 10.63 18.88 3.26
C LEU A 285 11.72 18.03 2.57
N LEU A 286 11.33 17.00 1.84
CA LEU A 286 12.24 16.08 1.14
C LEU A 286 12.89 16.68 -0.13
N GLN A 287 12.29 17.72 -0.72
CA GLN A 287 12.86 18.42 -1.87
C GLN A 287 13.91 19.47 -1.47
N ASN A 288 13.85 19.94 -0.22
CA ASN A 288 14.71 21.00 0.31
C ASN A 288 15.86 20.47 1.20
N ALA A 289 16.04 19.15 1.24
CA ALA A 289 17.02 18.45 2.10
C ALA A 289 18.30 18.06 1.36
#